data_AF-A0A414QEQ4-F1
#
_entry.id   AF-A0A414QEQ4-F1
#
_cell.length_a   1.000
_cell.length_b   1.000
_cell.length_c   1.000
_cell.angle_alpha   90.00
_cell.angle_beta   90.00
_cell.angle_gamma   90.00
#
_symmetry.space_group_name_H-M   'P 1'
#
loop_
_entity.id
_entity.type
_entity.pdbx_description
1 polymer ?
#
loop_
_entity_poly.entity_id
_entity_poly.type
_entity_poly.pdbx_seq_one_letter_code
_entity_poly.pdbx_strand_id
1 'polypeptide(L)'
;MVNGCHCRNRIRKTKMNNQRAIDRLTKHLEWGWSKKTVDAIEMGIHALKETQWIPCSERLPEDESYILVSFENSTMPDIARYEENDEGGTFYPGDEEETYASYGLIVNAWMPLPEPYKEEKQNDK
;
A
#
# COMPACT_ATOMS: atom_id res chain seq x y z
N MET A 1 -31.69 -34.11 -3.57
CA MET A 1 -30.61 -33.88 -2.58
C MET A 1 -29.31 -33.75 -3.35
N VAL A 2 -28.78 -32.55 -3.50
CA VAL A 2 -27.46 -32.30 -4.10
C VAL A 2 -26.61 -31.65 -3.02
N ASN A 3 -25.63 -32.40 -2.52
CA ASN A 3 -24.69 -31.94 -1.49
C ASN A 3 -23.66 -31.01 -2.13
N GLY A 4 -23.86 -29.70 -1.96
CA GLY A 4 -22.91 -28.68 -2.40
C GLY A 4 -21.72 -28.59 -1.43
N CYS A 5 -20.55 -29.07 -1.84
CA CYS A 5 -19.28 -28.80 -1.18
C CYS A 5 -18.95 -27.29 -1.27
N HIS A 6 -19.17 -26.55 -0.19
CA HIS A 6 -18.68 -25.19 -0.05
C HIS A 6 -17.22 -25.21 0.42
N CYS A 7 -16.28 -25.17 -0.54
CA CYS A 7 -14.89 -24.84 -0.26
C CYS A 7 -14.79 -23.35 0.09
N ARG A 8 -14.92 -23.01 1.38
CA ARG A 8 -14.59 -21.66 1.87
C ARG A 8 -13.07 -21.51 1.90
N ASN A 9 -12.51 -20.90 0.87
CA ASN A 9 -11.13 -20.42 0.88
C ASN A 9 -11.02 -19.25 1.87
N ARG A 10 -10.75 -19.59 3.14
CA ARG A 10 -10.32 -18.62 4.15
C ARG A 10 -8.87 -18.27 3.84
N ILE A 11 -8.64 -17.19 3.09
CA ILE A 11 -7.30 -16.61 2.92
C ILE A 11 -6.84 -16.15 4.31
N ARG A 12 -6.09 -17.00 5.01
CA ARG A 12 -5.41 -16.61 6.24
C ARG A 12 -4.27 -15.69 5.79
N LYS A 13 -4.41 -14.38 6.00
CA LYS A 13 -3.28 -13.44 5.96
C LYS A 13 -2.35 -13.80 7.13
N THR A 14 -1.46 -14.78 6.93
CA THR A 14 -0.42 -15.12 7.92
C THR A 14 0.64 -14.04 7.90
N LYS A 15 0.82 -13.36 9.03
CA LYS A 15 1.92 -12.41 9.26
C LYS A 15 3.24 -13.18 9.08
N MET A 16 4.00 -12.88 8.04
CA MET A 16 5.34 -13.46 7.87
C MET A 16 6.21 -13.04 9.06
N ASN A 17 6.80 -14.01 9.75
CA ASN A 17 7.69 -13.75 10.88
C ASN A 17 9.15 -13.73 10.38
N ASN A 18 9.77 -12.56 10.41
CA ASN A 18 11.15 -12.34 9.96
C ASN A 18 12.19 -12.43 11.09
N GLN A 19 11.86 -13.08 12.22
CA GLN A 19 12.72 -13.11 13.42
C GLN A 19 14.18 -13.48 13.12
N ARG A 20 14.42 -14.50 12.28
CA ARG A 20 15.78 -14.92 11.91
C ARG A 20 16.56 -13.85 11.14
N ALA A 21 15.88 -13.05 10.32
CA ALA A 21 16.49 -11.93 9.61
C ALA A 21 16.82 -10.80 10.60
N ILE A 22 15.91 -10.53 11.54
CA ILE A 22 16.11 -9.56 12.62
C ILE A 22 17.33 -9.95 13.47
N ASP A 23 17.40 -11.20 13.94
CA ASP A 23 18.51 -11.69 14.78
C ASP A 23 19.88 -11.55 14.07
N ARG A 24 19.92 -11.78 12.75
CA ARG A 24 21.13 -11.59 11.94
C ARG A 24 21.55 -10.11 11.84
N LEU A 25 20.59 -9.21 11.70
CA LEU A 25 20.83 -7.77 11.66
C LEU A 25 21.32 -7.28 13.02
N THR A 26 20.67 -7.69 14.11
CA THR A 26 21.02 -7.29 15.48
C THR A 26 22.45 -7.72 15.84
N LYS A 27 22.89 -8.93 15.45
CA LYS A 27 24.26 -9.39 15.68
C LYS A 27 25.34 -8.49 15.02
N HIS A 28 25.03 -7.86 13.88
CA HIS A 28 25.97 -6.97 13.22
C HIS A 28 26.08 -5.59 13.88
N LEU A 29 25.11 -5.20 14.74
CA LEU A 29 25.18 -3.95 15.51
C LEU A 29 26.35 -3.97 16.51
N GLU A 30 26.79 -5.15 16.97
CA GLU A 30 27.94 -5.33 17.86
C GLU A 30 29.29 -4.95 17.21
N TRP A 31 29.37 -4.97 15.87
CA TRP A 31 30.61 -4.73 15.11
C TRP A 31 30.60 -3.39 14.34
N GLY A 32 29.50 -2.64 14.43
CA GLY A 32 29.29 -1.39 13.70
C GLY A 32 28.96 -1.61 12.21
N TRP A 33 28.00 -0.87 11.67
CA TRP A 33 27.63 -0.96 10.27
C TRP A 33 28.40 0.06 9.42
N SER A 34 28.74 -0.31 8.19
CA SER A 34 29.30 0.65 7.23
C SER A 34 28.22 1.65 6.79
N LYS A 35 28.62 2.88 6.43
CA LYS A 35 27.69 3.89 5.88
C LYS A 35 26.86 3.34 4.72
N LYS A 36 27.52 2.66 3.76
CA LYS A 36 26.85 2.04 2.61
C LYS A 36 25.76 1.03 3.02
N THR A 37 25.98 0.29 4.10
CA THR A 37 25.00 -0.67 4.64
C THR A 37 23.81 0.04 5.25
N VAL A 38 24.04 1.11 6.01
CA VAL A 38 22.97 1.95 6.58
C VAL A 38 22.13 2.57 5.46
N ASP A 39 22.77 3.18 4.46
CA ASP A 39 22.09 3.83 3.32
C ASP A 39 21.20 2.83 2.57
N ALA A 40 21.70 1.63 2.28
CA ALA A 40 20.94 0.59 1.57
C ALA A 40 19.72 0.10 2.38
N ILE A 41 19.84 0.03 3.71
CA ILE A 41 18.75 -0.38 4.59
C ILE A 41 17.72 0.72 4.72
N GLU A 42 18.16 1.98 4.80
CA GLU A 42 17.26 3.13 4.79
C GLU A 42 16.44 3.19 3.49
N MET A 43 17.08 2.99 2.33
CA MET A 43 16.38 2.85 1.04
C MET A 43 15.35 1.72 1.05
N GLY A 44 15.72 0.55 1.59
CA GLY A 44 14.82 -0.59 1.70
C GLY A 44 13.61 -0.32 2.61
N ILE A 45 13.83 0.36 3.74
CA ILE A 45 12.76 0.77 4.66
C ILE A 45 11.83 1.79 3.98
N HIS A 46 12.39 2.76 3.24
CA HIS A 46 11.61 3.76 2.52
C HIS A 46 10.67 3.11 1.51
N ALA A 47 11.19 2.26 0.62
CA ALA A 47 10.41 1.55 -0.37
C ALA A 47 9.32 0.65 0.25
N LEU A 48 9.60 0.03 1.41
CA LEU A 48 8.62 -0.76 2.13
C LEU A 48 7.48 0.08 2.71
N LYS A 49 7.78 1.29 3.20
CA LYS A 49 6.75 2.20 3.73
C LYS A 49 5.84 2.74 2.62
N GLU A 50 6.40 3.08 1.47
CA GLU A 50 5.63 3.61 0.33
C GLU A 50 4.72 2.56 -0.32
N THR A 51 5.08 1.27 -0.23
CA THR A 51 4.31 0.19 -0.85
C THR A 51 3.29 -0.47 0.08
N GLN A 52 3.15 0.02 1.32
CA GLN A 52 2.27 -0.58 2.31
C GLN A 52 0.85 0.01 2.22
N TRP A 53 -0.15 -0.87 2.23
CA TRP A 53 -1.55 -0.48 2.43
C TRP A 53 -1.78 0.11 3.82
N ILE A 54 -2.39 1.29 3.86
CA ILE A 54 -2.77 2.03 5.06
C ILE A 54 -4.29 1.93 5.20
N PRO A 55 -4.81 1.29 6.26
CA PRO A 55 -6.25 1.28 6.52
C PRO A 55 -6.78 2.70 6.72
N CYS A 56 -7.94 3.03 6.17
CA CYS A 56 -8.56 4.35 6.38
C CYS A 56 -8.86 4.64 7.86
N SER A 57 -9.04 3.59 8.67
CA SER A 57 -9.21 3.70 10.12
C SER A 57 -7.92 4.09 10.88
N GLU A 58 -6.75 3.90 10.25
CA GLU A 58 -5.46 4.28 10.82
C GLU A 58 -5.13 5.74 10.46
N ARG A 59 -5.22 6.07 9.16
CA ARG A 59 -4.97 7.42 8.65
C ARG A 59 -5.64 7.58 7.28
N LEU A 60 -6.16 8.78 7.00
CA LEU A 60 -6.66 9.15 5.67
C LEU A 60 -5.54 9.80 4.82
N PRO A 61 -5.68 9.85 3.49
CA PRO A 61 -4.76 10.61 2.64
C PRO A 61 -4.75 12.10 3.02
N GLU A 62 -3.61 12.78 2.87
CA GLU A 62 -3.45 14.18 3.26
C GLU A 62 -3.39 15.15 2.06
N ASP A 63 -3.12 14.64 0.86
CA ASP A 63 -2.97 15.44 -0.35
C ASP A 63 -3.95 14.99 -1.44
N GLU A 64 -4.27 15.90 -2.38
CA GLU A 64 -5.15 15.63 -3.53
C GLU A 64 -4.45 14.79 -4.63
N SER A 65 -3.38 14.06 -4.30
CA SER A 65 -2.71 13.21 -5.27
C SER A 65 -3.54 11.96 -5.57
N TYR A 66 -3.27 11.37 -6.73
CA TYR A 66 -3.81 10.06 -7.04
C TYR A 66 -3.17 8.98 -6.16
N ILE A 67 -4.02 8.10 -5.63
CA ILE A 67 -3.70 7.00 -4.75
C ILE A 67 -4.29 5.71 -5.29
N LEU A 68 -3.77 4.56 -4.86
CA LEU A 68 -4.47 3.28 -5.02
C LEU A 68 -5.40 3.06 -3.83
N VAL A 69 -6.62 2.61 -4.11
CA VAL A 69 -7.61 2.26 -3.09
C VAL A 69 -7.99 0.79 -3.16
N SER A 70 -8.33 0.25 -1.99
CA SER A 70 -8.94 -1.06 -1.83
C SER A 70 -10.34 -0.89 -1.25
N PHE A 71 -11.20 -1.89 -1.51
CA PHE A 71 -12.59 -1.86 -1.10
C PHE A 71 -12.90 -3.00 -0.14
N GLU A 72 -13.83 -2.76 0.79
CA GLU A 72 -14.33 -3.81 1.67
C GLU A 72 -15.21 -4.81 0.92
N ASN A 73 -15.97 -4.32 -0.05
CA ASN A 73 -17.00 -5.07 -0.79
C ASN A 73 -16.63 -5.39 -2.25
N SER A 74 -15.41 -5.07 -2.68
CA SER A 74 -14.87 -5.43 -4.01
C SER A 74 -13.42 -5.90 -3.90
N THR A 75 -13.01 -6.79 -4.81
CA THR A 75 -11.65 -7.34 -4.83
C THR A 75 -10.69 -6.59 -5.75
N MET A 76 -11.22 -5.81 -6.70
CA MET A 76 -10.39 -5.06 -7.66
C MET A 76 -10.00 -3.72 -7.03
N PRO A 77 -8.70 -3.42 -6.86
CA PRO A 77 -8.26 -2.08 -6.47
C PRO A 77 -8.46 -1.10 -7.63
N ASP A 78 -8.45 0.18 -7.33
CA ASP A 78 -8.64 1.24 -8.32
C ASP A 78 -7.80 2.48 -7.98
N ILE A 79 -7.68 3.40 -8.93
CA ILE A 79 -7.01 4.69 -8.72
C ILE A 79 -8.04 5.72 -8.28
N ALA A 80 -7.76 6.41 -7.18
CA ALA A 80 -8.65 7.40 -6.59
C ALA A 80 -7.96 8.73 -6.34
N ARG A 81 -8.77 9.76 -6.13
CA ARG A 81 -8.39 11.01 -5.47
C ARG A 81 -9.18 11.15 -4.18
N TYR A 82 -8.54 11.65 -3.15
CA TYR A 82 -9.18 11.98 -1.88
C TYR A 82 -9.25 13.49 -1.72
N GLU A 83 -10.44 13.98 -1.36
CA GLU A 83 -10.67 15.40 -1.11
C GLU A 83 -11.27 15.56 0.28
N GLU A 84 -10.67 16.41 1.10
CA GLU A 84 -11.18 16.76 2.42
C GLU A 84 -11.87 18.12 2.38
N ASN A 85 -13.10 18.18 2.87
CA ASN A 85 -13.87 19.40 3.02
C ASN A 85 -14.33 19.57 4.49
N ASP A 86 -15.08 20.63 4.78
CA ASP A 86 -15.56 20.93 6.14
C ASP A 86 -16.49 19.83 6.72
N GLU A 87 -17.04 18.95 5.88
CA GLU A 87 -17.90 17.83 6.26
C GLU A 87 -17.15 16.48 6.35
N GLY A 88 -15.88 16.47 5.93
CA GLY A 88 -14.99 15.31 5.97
C GLY A 88 -14.39 14.93 4.62
N GLY A 89 -13.83 13.73 4.57
CA GLY A 89 -13.12 13.19 3.41
C GLY A 89 -13.99 12.38 2.46
N THR A 90 -13.84 12.61 1.15
CA THR A 90 -14.53 11.87 0.09
C THR A 90 -13.56 11.30 -0.93
N PHE A 91 -13.80 10.07 -1.39
CA PHE A 91 -13.01 9.40 -2.43
C PHE A 91 -13.73 9.38 -3.78
N TYR A 92 -13.01 9.76 -4.83
CA TYR A 92 -13.46 9.80 -6.22
C TYR A 92 -12.62 8.86 -7.09
N PRO A 93 -13.21 8.10 -8.03
CA PRO A 93 -12.45 7.32 -9.01
C PRO A 93 -11.73 8.23 -10.00
N GLY A 94 -10.40 8.17 -10.05
CA GLY A 94 -9.59 9.01 -10.93
C GLY A 94 -10.01 10.49 -10.91
N ASP A 95 -10.52 10.96 -12.05
CA ASP A 95 -11.00 12.33 -12.28
C ASP A 95 -12.53 12.45 -12.34
N GLU A 96 -13.26 11.42 -11.92
CA GLU A 96 -14.72 11.43 -11.93
C GLU A 96 -15.27 12.36 -10.84
N GLU A 97 -16.45 12.95 -11.10
CA GLU A 97 -17.17 13.79 -10.13
C GLU A 97 -18.05 12.94 -9.18
N GLU A 98 -18.38 11.72 -9.58
CA GLU A 98 -19.17 10.80 -8.78
C GLU A 98 -18.30 10.06 -7.77
N THR A 99 -18.82 9.89 -6.56
CA THR A 99 -18.07 9.27 -5.46
C THR A 99 -18.15 7.75 -5.51
N TYR A 100 -17.17 7.05 -4.94
CA TYR A 100 -17.29 5.59 -4.77
C TYR A 100 -18.54 5.19 -3.97
N ALA A 101 -18.96 6.03 -3.02
CA ALA A 101 -20.16 5.80 -2.22
C ALA A 101 -21.44 5.82 -3.06
N SER A 102 -21.53 6.63 -4.13
CA SER A 102 -22.71 6.63 -5.02
C SER A 102 -22.83 5.32 -5.83
N TYR A 103 -21.70 4.67 -6.12
CA TYR A 103 -21.65 3.30 -6.68
C TYR A 103 -21.83 2.20 -5.64
N GLY A 104 -21.99 2.54 -4.35
CA GLY A 104 -22.10 1.59 -3.26
C GLY A 104 -20.79 0.88 -2.92
N LEU A 105 -19.63 1.44 -3.29
CA LEU A 105 -18.30 0.92 -2.96
C LEU A 105 -17.78 1.56 -1.68
N ILE A 106 -17.17 0.75 -0.82
CA ILE A 106 -16.66 1.17 0.50
C ILE A 106 -15.13 1.07 0.50
N VAL A 107 -14.44 2.21 0.45
CA VAL A 107 -12.98 2.27 0.52
C VAL A 107 -12.52 1.92 1.94
N ASN A 108 -11.64 0.93 2.09
CA ASN A 108 -11.16 0.45 3.39
C ASN A 108 -9.66 0.67 3.65
N ALA A 109 -8.87 0.82 2.60
CA ALA A 109 -7.44 1.07 2.68
C ALA A 109 -6.94 1.78 1.43
N TRP A 110 -5.80 2.46 1.55
CA TRP A 110 -5.15 3.18 0.46
C TRP A 110 -3.63 3.05 0.51
N MET A 111 -2.96 3.40 -0.57
CA MET A 111 -1.50 3.59 -0.63
C MET A 111 -1.14 4.60 -1.73
N PRO A 112 0.00 5.31 -1.64
CA PRO A 112 0.43 6.19 -2.72
C PRO A 112 0.71 5.41 -4.00
N LEU A 113 0.57 6.07 -5.16
CA LEU A 113 1.02 5.50 -6.43
C LEU A 113 2.55 5.35 -6.46
N PRO A 114 3.08 4.32 -7.14
CA PRO A 114 4.51 4.25 -7.38
C PRO A 114 4.97 5.43 -8.23
N GLU A 115 6.25 5.80 -8.11
CA GLU A 115 6.82 6.81 -9.00
C GLU A 115 6.61 6.42 -10.48
N PRO A 116 6.28 7.40 -11.35
CA PRO A 116 6.16 7.13 -12.78
C PRO A 116 7.42 6.49 -13.33
N TYR A 117 7.25 5.48 -14.19
CA TYR A 117 8.37 4.83 -14.88
C TYR A 117 9.19 5.86 -15.67
N LYS A 118 10.51 5.86 -15.45
CA LYS A 118 11.48 6.66 -16.20
C LYS A 118 12.46 5.71 -16.85
N GLU A 119 12.48 5.69 -18.17
CA GLU A 119 13.51 4.95 -18.91
C GLU A 119 14.86 5.65 -18.68
N GLU A 120 15.86 4.90 -18.20
CA GLU A 120 17.23 5.40 -18.17
C GLU A 120 17.71 5.53 -19.61
N LYS A 121 17.82 6.78 -20.10
CA LYS A 121 18.48 7.05 -21.37
C LYS A 121 19.91 6.55 -21.26
N GLN A 122 20.23 5.43 -21.92
CA GLN A 122 21.63 5.04 -22.13
C GLN A 122 22.28 6.18 -22.89
N ASN A 123 23.18 6.90 -22.23
CA ASN A 123 24.04 7.86 -22.90
C ASN A 123 24.98 7.05 -23.79
N ASP A 124 24.64 6.95 -25.08
CA ASP A 124 25.54 6.47 -26.11
C ASP A 124 26.85 7.27 -26.00
N LYS A 125 27.93 6.59 -25.59
CA LYS A 125 29.31 7.08 -25.61
C LYS A 125 30.03 6.54 -26.81
#